data_AF-A0A3L7TD18-F1
#
_entry.id   AF-A0A3L7TD18-F1
#
_cell.length_a   1.000
_cell.length_b   1.000
_cell.length_c   1.000
_cell.angle_alpha   90.00
_cell.angle_beta   90.00
_cell.angle_gamma   90.00
#
_symmetry.space_group_name_H-M   'P 1'
#
loop_
_entity.id
_entity.type
_entity.pdbx_description
1 polymer ?
#
loop_
_entity_poly.entity_id
_entity_poly.type
_entity_poly.pdbx_seq_one_letter_code
_entity_poly.pdbx_strand_id
1 'polypeptide(L)'
;MSARNFIIALATTVSLAAAATHADFYQFNSTLDNGYSVQGVIETRASAPASFIESNPNFPDAPFATQYVEWLHLSVLRFGSTIAEGFSVSSSVSYDPFLRVGFDSSTLNLSSFDAQTRGADTGPTPYYFISNGVDPSYNPVEYGTTAFNLFIFDPGTSSATYLASTISLTVTAIPAPATMLAFALLPAARRRQR
;
A
#
# COMPACT_ATOMS: atom_id res chain seq x y z
N MET A 1 -37.19 16.00 33.28
CA MET A 1 -35.98 16.85 33.22
C MET A 1 -34.86 16.04 33.87
N SER A 2 -34.16 15.24 33.08
CA SER A 2 -32.84 15.52 32.47
C SER A 2 -31.69 15.56 33.48
N ALA A 3 -30.92 14.47 33.50
CA ALA A 3 -29.46 14.49 33.55
C ALA A 3 -28.97 13.09 33.14
N ARG A 4 -28.77 12.87 31.83
CA ARG A 4 -28.03 11.69 31.34
C ARG A 4 -26.55 11.98 31.55
N ASN A 5 -25.91 11.17 32.38
CA ASN A 5 -24.47 11.21 32.61
C ASN A 5 -23.73 10.97 31.28
N PHE A 6 -23.12 12.03 30.73
CA PHE A 6 -22.12 11.90 29.67
C PHE A 6 -20.80 11.49 30.31
N ILE A 7 -20.45 10.22 30.19
CA ILE A 7 -19.08 9.78 30.42
C ILE A 7 -18.30 10.12 29.15
N ILE A 8 -17.50 11.18 29.23
CA ILE A 8 -16.46 11.49 28.24
C ILE A 8 -15.40 10.40 28.42
N ALA A 9 -15.36 9.42 27.52
CA ALA A 9 -14.27 8.46 27.47
C ALA A 9 -13.02 9.21 26.98
N LEU A 10 -12.17 9.57 27.93
CA LEU A 10 -10.86 10.16 27.70
C LEU A 10 -10.01 9.17 26.89
N ALA A 11 -9.60 9.59 25.69
CA ALA A 11 -8.65 8.85 24.87
C ALA A 11 -7.33 8.69 25.64
N THR A 12 -7.03 7.48 26.10
CA THR A 12 -5.70 7.15 26.61
C THR A 12 -4.79 6.82 25.44
N THR A 13 -4.13 7.85 24.89
CA THR A 13 -2.93 7.69 24.08
C THR A 13 -1.83 7.13 24.98
N VAL A 14 -1.63 5.82 24.94
CA VAL A 14 -0.42 5.21 25.51
C VAL A 14 0.69 5.42 24.49
N SER A 15 1.40 6.53 24.64
CA SER A 15 2.66 6.77 23.95
C SER A 15 3.73 5.88 24.58
N LEU A 16 3.86 4.65 24.08
CA LEU A 16 5.12 3.93 24.15
C LEU A 16 5.99 4.51 23.03
N ALA A 17 7.05 5.22 23.43
CA ALA A 17 8.16 5.52 22.54
C ALA A 17 8.84 4.19 22.18
N ALA A 18 8.28 3.49 21.20
CA ALA A 18 8.98 2.42 20.51
C ALA A 18 10.17 3.08 19.80
N ALA A 19 11.38 2.58 20.03
CA ALA A 19 12.47 2.79 19.08
C ALA A 19 11.89 2.53 17.69
N ALA A 20 12.11 3.43 16.74
CA ALA A 20 11.50 3.40 15.42
C ALA A 20 11.83 2.07 14.70
N THR A 21 11.04 1.05 15.00
CA THR A 21 10.95 -0.17 14.22
C THR A 21 10.26 0.27 12.94
N HIS A 22 11.02 0.33 11.86
CA HIS A 22 10.47 0.52 10.52
C HIS A 22 9.28 -0.44 10.38
N ALA A 23 8.10 0.07 10.03
CA ALA A 23 7.00 -0.81 9.73
C ALA A 23 7.39 -1.58 8.46
N ASP A 24 7.30 -2.91 8.51
CA ASP A 24 7.57 -3.72 7.33
C ASP A 24 6.39 -3.65 6.34
N PHE A 25 5.19 -3.35 6.86
CA PHE A 25 3.94 -3.28 6.10
C PHE A 25 3.31 -1.89 6.16
N TYR A 26 2.84 -1.44 4.99
CA TYR A 26 2.08 -0.21 4.83
C TYR A 26 0.79 -0.52 4.10
N GLN A 27 -0.34 -0.29 4.75
CA GLN A 27 -1.63 -0.40 4.09
C GLN A 27 -1.96 0.94 3.44
N PHE A 28 -2.39 0.90 2.18
CA PHE A 28 -2.94 2.06 1.49
C PHE A 28 -4.41 1.83 1.18
N ASN A 29 -5.21 2.89 1.20
CA ASN A 29 -6.60 2.85 0.76
C ASN A 29 -7.11 4.23 0.33
N SER A 30 -8.15 4.23 -0.50
CA SER A 30 -8.96 5.42 -0.75
C SER A 30 -10.34 5.02 -1.24
N THR A 31 -11.33 5.87 -0.94
CA THR A 31 -12.56 5.92 -1.73
C THR A 31 -12.29 6.74 -2.99
N LEU A 32 -12.82 6.31 -4.12
CA LEU A 32 -12.82 7.03 -5.38
C LEU A 32 -14.26 7.43 -5.70
N ASP A 33 -14.45 8.21 -6.76
CA ASP A 33 -15.76 8.49 -7.34
C ASP A 33 -16.42 7.24 -7.95
N ASN A 34 -17.70 7.39 -8.36
CA ASN A 34 -18.51 6.34 -8.99
C ASN A 34 -18.68 5.04 -8.18
N GLY A 35 -18.49 5.11 -6.86
CA GLY A 35 -18.64 3.99 -5.94
C GLY A 35 -17.45 3.02 -5.95
N TYR A 36 -16.32 3.40 -6.56
CA TYR A 36 -15.09 2.62 -6.48
C TYR A 36 -14.32 2.94 -5.19
N SER A 37 -13.57 1.97 -4.71
CA SER A 37 -12.51 2.18 -3.71
C SER A 37 -11.36 1.24 -3.98
N VAL A 38 -10.16 1.63 -3.60
CA VAL A 38 -8.98 0.78 -3.65
C VAL A 38 -8.43 0.57 -2.26
N GLN A 39 -7.85 -0.59 -2.04
CA GLN A 39 -7.05 -0.88 -0.86
C GLN A 39 -5.92 -1.82 -1.23
N GLY A 40 -4.84 -1.78 -0.48
CA GLY A 40 -3.72 -2.66 -0.72
C GLY A 40 -2.66 -2.57 0.35
N VAL A 41 -1.59 -3.34 0.14
CA VAL A 41 -0.47 -3.44 1.08
C VAL A 41 0.82 -3.36 0.30
N ILE A 42 1.76 -2.55 0.82
CA ILE A 42 3.15 -2.51 0.41
C ILE A 42 3.95 -3.12 1.56
N GLU A 43 4.70 -4.18 1.26
CA GLU A 43 5.76 -4.66 2.14
C GLU A 43 7.10 -4.17 1.60
N THR A 44 7.89 -3.52 2.45
CA THR A 44 9.24 -3.05 2.08
C THR A 44 10.29 -4.01 2.63
N ARG A 45 11.37 -4.21 1.89
CA ARG A 45 12.55 -4.91 2.43
C ARG A 45 13.12 -4.16 3.62
N ALA A 46 13.70 -4.89 4.56
CA ALA A 46 14.41 -4.32 5.70
C ALA A 46 15.56 -3.35 5.30
N SER A 47 16.08 -3.47 4.07
CA SER A 47 17.12 -2.59 3.52
C SER A 47 16.58 -1.34 2.81
N ALA A 48 15.26 -1.16 2.71
CA ALA A 48 14.67 0.01 2.06
C ALA A 48 15.01 1.28 2.87
N PRO A 49 15.49 2.36 2.22
CA PRO A 49 15.64 3.64 2.90
C PRO A 49 14.25 4.22 3.22
N ALA A 50 14.19 5.17 4.15
CA ALA A 50 12.93 5.78 4.57
C ALA A 50 12.17 6.44 3.41
N SER A 51 12.88 6.94 2.40
CA SER A 51 12.30 7.43 1.15
C SER A 51 13.02 6.82 -0.04
N PHE A 52 12.24 6.25 -0.98
CA PHE A 52 12.78 5.65 -2.20
C PHE A 52 11.84 5.84 -3.40
N ILE A 53 12.40 5.62 -4.58
CA ILE A 53 11.66 5.39 -5.82
C ILE A 53 12.09 4.02 -6.33
N GLU A 54 11.13 3.11 -6.43
CA GLU A 54 11.25 1.83 -7.14
C GLU A 54 10.64 2.01 -8.53
N SER A 55 11.33 1.55 -9.57
CA SER A 55 10.79 1.53 -10.93
C SER A 55 11.43 0.43 -11.76
N ASN A 56 10.73 -0.06 -12.79
CA ASN A 56 11.29 -1.04 -13.70
C ASN A 56 12.60 -0.54 -14.37
N PRO A 57 13.76 -1.17 -14.12
CA PRO A 57 15.02 -0.75 -14.73
C PRO A 57 15.14 -1.15 -16.21
N ASN A 58 14.32 -2.09 -16.68
CA ASN A 58 14.40 -2.70 -18.01
C ASN A 58 13.08 -2.62 -18.78
N PHE A 59 12.31 -1.54 -18.60
CA PHE A 59 11.03 -1.36 -19.30
C PHE A 59 11.15 -1.63 -20.82
N PRO A 60 10.24 -2.42 -21.44
CA PRO A 60 8.99 -2.95 -20.90
C PRO A 60 9.07 -4.38 -20.35
N ASP A 61 10.26 -4.89 -20.03
CA ASP A 61 10.43 -6.28 -19.64
C ASP A 61 9.89 -6.56 -18.23
N ALA A 62 9.13 -7.65 -18.09
CA ALA A 62 8.71 -8.24 -16.83
C ALA A 62 8.75 -9.77 -16.97
N PRO A 63 9.06 -10.53 -15.90
CA PRO A 63 9.29 -10.05 -14.53
C PRO A 63 10.69 -9.48 -14.30
N PHE A 64 10.85 -8.64 -13.27
CA PHE A 64 12.15 -8.12 -12.81
C PHE A 64 12.25 -8.09 -11.29
N ALA A 65 13.49 -8.17 -10.76
CA ALA A 65 13.73 -8.10 -9.33
C ALA A 65 13.60 -6.64 -8.84
N THR A 66 12.80 -6.43 -7.80
CA THR A 66 12.71 -5.14 -7.11
C THR A 66 13.92 -4.92 -6.21
N GLN A 67 14.21 -3.66 -5.85
CA GLN A 67 15.27 -3.32 -4.92
C GLN A 67 14.75 -3.13 -3.49
N TYR A 68 13.58 -2.53 -3.33
CA TYR A 68 13.04 -2.05 -2.06
C TYR A 68 11.67 -2.64 -1.71
N VAL A 69 10.85 -2.99 -2.69
CA VAL A 69 9.51 -3.54 -2.47
C VAL A 69 9.55 -5.08 -2.43
N GLU A 70 9.13 -5.70 -1.33
CA GLU A 70 9.06 -7.17 -1.21
C GLU A 70 7.72 -7.71 -1.74
N TRP A 71 6.64 -7.00 -1.42
CA TRP A 71 5.27 -7.37 -1.79
C TRP A 71 4.46 -6.12 -2.11
N LEU A 72 3.62 -6.18 -3.14
CA LEU A 72 2.67 -5.11 -3.48
C LEU A 72 1.37 -5.74 -3.95
N HIS A 73 0.32 -5.59 -3.14
CA HIS A 73 -1.02 -6.08 -3.41
C HIS A 73 -2.00 -4.93 -3.61
N LEU A 74 -2.96 -5.12 -4.52
CA LEU A 74 -4.06 -4.21 -4.79
C LEU A 74 -5.38 -5.00 -4.85
N SER A 75 -6.38 -4.51 -4.12
CA SER A 75 -7.79 -4.86 -4.27
C SER A 75 -8.58 -3.65 -4.73
N VAL A 76 -9.47 -3.86 -5.70
CA VAL A 76 -10.44 -2.89 -6.17
C VAL A 76 -11.83 -3.35 -5.74
N LEU A 77 -12.55 -2.44 -5.11
CA LEU A 77 -13.91 -2.66 -4.67
C LEU A 77 -14.86 -1.72 -5.42
N ARG A 78 -16.09 -2.17 -5.60
CA ARG A 78 -17.19 -1.35 -6.10
C ARG A 78 -18.40 -1.53 -5.20
N PHE A 79 -18.93 -0.42 -4.69
CA PHE A 79 -20.01 -0.38 -3.70
C PHE A 79 -19.74 -1.30 -2.49
N GLY A 80 -18.49 -1.31 -2.03
CA GLY A 80 -18.04 -2.08 -0.87
C GLY A 80 -17.77 -3.58 -1.11
N SER A 81 -17.95 -4.08 -2.33
CA SER A 81 -17.62 -5.47 -2.69
C SER A 81 -16.35 -5.54 -3.53
N THR A 82 -15.42 -6.46 -3.21
CA THR A 82 -14.24 -6.71 -4.04
C THR A 82 -14.64 -7.22 -5.42
N ILE A 83 -14.16 -6.53 -6.46
CA ILE A 83 -14.39 -6.90 -7.87
C ILE A 83 -13.13 -7.40 -8.56
N ALA A 84 -11.95 -7.08 -8.03
CA ALA A 84 -10.67 -7.61 -8.47
C ALA A 84 -9.65 -7.48 -7.35
N GLU A 85 -8.71 -8.41 -7.29
CA GLU A 85 -7.55 -8.34 -6.41
C GLU A 85 -6.38 -9.10 -7.01
N GLY A 86 -5.17 -8.69 -6.65
CA GLY A 86 -3.95 -9.34 -7.09
C GLY A 86 -2.73 -8.56 -6.66
N PHE A 87 -1.57 -8.94 -7.19
CA PHE A 87 -0.30 -8.37 -6.81
C PHE A 87 0.47 -7.88 -8.03
N SER A 88 1.20 -6.78 -7.86
CA SER A 88 2.21 -6.32 -8.83
C SER A 88 3.58 -6.86 -8.49
N VAL A 89 3.90 -6.98 -7.19
CA VAL A 89 5.16 -7.52 -6.68
C VAL A 89 4.86 -8.67 -5.73
N SER A 90 5.56 -9.79 -5.91
CA SER A 90 5.49 -10.95 -5.03
C SER A 90 6.89 -11.53 -4.84
N SER A 91 7.28 -11.78 -3.59
CA SER A 91 8.58 -12.33 -3.24
C SER A 91 9.71 -11.59 -3.94
N SER A 92 9.70 -10.25 -3.85
CA SER A 92 10.76 -9.42 -4.40
C SER A 92 10.88 -9.41 -5.94
N VAL A 93 9.84 -9.86 -6.63
CA VAL A 93 9.76 -9.88 -8.10
C VAL A 93 8.52 -9.12 -8.55
N SER A 94 8.72 -8.11 -9.39
CA SER A 94 7.64 -7.41 -10.08
C SER A 94 7.21 -8.17 -11.31
N TYR A 95 5.89 -8.28 -11.50
CA TYR A 95 5.23 -8.78 -12.71
C TYR A 95 4.54 -7.67 -13.49
N ASP A 96 4.60 -6.44 -12.96
CA ASP A 96 4.11 -5.24 -13.63
C ASP A 96 5.27 -4.55 -14.36
N PRO A 97 5.28 -4.53 -15.71
CA PRO A 97 6.33 -3.83 -16.44
C PRO A 97 6.31 -2.32 -16.19
N PHE A 98 5.18 -1.74 -15.79
CA PHE A 98 5.02 -0.32 -15.49
C PHE A 98 5.19 0.02 -14.01
N LEU A 99 5.63 -0.92 -13.16
CA LEU A 99 5.76 -0.69 -11.72
C LEU A 99 6.52 0.61 -11.44
N ARG A 100 5.89 1.48 -10.64
CA ARG A 100 6.54 2.62 -10.00
C ARG A 100 6.00 2.83 -8.59
N VAL A 101 6.90 2.92 -7.61
CA VAL A 101 6.55 3.19 -6.21
C VAL A 101 7.52 4.24 -5.67
N GLY A 102 7.07 5.48 -5.59
CA GLY A 102 7.72 6.57 -4.88
C GLY A 102 7.09 6.69 -3.51
N PHE A 103 7.79 6.20 -2.50
CA PHE A 103 7.27 6.07 -1.14
C PHE A 103 8.19 6.75 -0.13
N ASP A 104 7.59 7.44 0.84
CA ASP A 104 8.25 8.00 2.01
C ASP A 104 7.56 7.52 3.29
N SER A 105 8.22 6.63 4.03
CA SER A 105 7.72 6.06 5.29
C SER A 105 7.74 7.04 6.45
N SER A 106 8.52 8.12 6.36
CA SER A 106 8.56 9.16 7.41
C SER A 106 7.33 10.07 7.37
N THR A 107 6.76 10.25 6.18
CA THR A 107 5.55 11.07 5.96
C THR A 107 4.31 10.22 5.60
N LEU A 108 4.48 8.92 5.44
CA LEU A 108 3.45 7.99 4.95
C LEU A 108 2.84 8.48 3.63
N ASN A 109 3.70 8.85 2.68
CA ASN A 109 3.29 9.44 1.41
C ASN A 109 3.67 8.55 0.23
N LEU A 110 2.71 8.32 -0.67
CA LEU A 110 2.94 7.78 -2.01
C LEU A 110 2.92 8.95 -2.99
N SER A 111 4.10 9.34 -3.50
CA SER A 111 4.25 10.48 -4.43
C SER A 111 4.08 10.06 -5.89
N SER A 112 4.51 8.85 -6.21
CA SER A 112 4.30 8.20 -7.51
C SER A 112 3.89 6.76 -7.28
N PHE A 113 2.83 6.29 -7.92
CA PHE A 113 2.31 4.96 -7.68
C PHE A 113 1.67 4.39 -8.93
N ASP A 114 2.17 3.22 -9.34
CA ASP A 114 1.51 2.30 -10.27
C ASP A 114 1.39 0.94 -9.59
N ALA A 115 0.17 0.42 -9.56
CA ALA A 115 -0.09 -0.92 -9.10
C ALA A 115 -1.25 -1.51 -9.88
N GLN A 116 -1.17 -2.80 -10.15
CA GLN A 116 -2.18 -3.58 -10.85
C GLN A 116 -2.66 -4.78 -10.03
N THR A 117 -3.88 -5.23 -10.32
CA THR A 117 -4.48 -6.45 -9.76
C THR A 117 -4.03 -7.72 -10.51
N ARG A 118 -2.95 -7.65 -11.29
CA ARG A 118 -2.48 -8.74 -12.14
C ARG A 118 -1.05 -9.15 -11.78
N GLY A 119 -0.90 -10.40 -11.37
CA GLY A 119 0.39 -11.02 -11.08
C GLY A 119 0.99 -11.75 -12.28
N ALA A 120 1.75 -12.80 -12.00
CA ALA A 120 2.39 -13.64 -13.00
C ALA A 120 1.38 -14.25 -13.99
N ASP A 121 1.54 -13.90 -15.27
CA ASP A 121 1.03 -14.59 -16.45
C ASP A 121 -0.43 -15.11 -16.37
N THR A 122 -1.40 -14.19 -16.28
CA THR A 122 -2.84 -14.54 -16.23
C THR A 122 -3.55 -14.57 -17.60
N GLY A 123 -2.78 -14.67 -18.71
CA GLY A 123 -3.35 -14.63 -20.08
C GLY A 123 -4.00 -13.28 -20.44
N PRO A 124 -4.82 -13.19 -21.50
CA PRO A 124 -5.42 -11.94 -21.97
C PRO A 124 -6.62 -11.47 -21.12
N THR A 125 -6.56 -11.67 -19.81
CA THR A 125 -7.66 -11.31 -18.90
C THR A 125 -7.56 -9.84 -18.53
N PRO A 126 -8.65 -9.05 -18.66
CA PRO A 126 -8.68 -7.68 -18.19
C PRO A 126 -8.34 -7.58 -16.70
N TYR A 127 -7.63 -6.52 -16.34
CA TYR A 127 -7.21 -6.28 -14.96
C TYR A 127 -7.31 -4.80 -14.61
N TYR A 128 -7.35 -4.50 -13.33
CA TYR A 128 -7.43 -3.12 -12.87
C TYR A 128 -6.05 -2.61 -12.50
N PHE A 129 -5.79 -1.34 -12.77
CA PHE A 129 -4.59 -0.67 -12.27
C PHE A 129 -4.93 0.74 -11.82
N ILE A 130 -4.17 1.22 -10.83
CA ILE A 130 -4.23 2.59 -10.35
C ILE A 130 -2.90 3.27 -10.62
N SER A 131 -2.95 4.49 -11.16
CA SER A 131 -1.77 5.26 -11.54
C SER A 131 -1.98 6.75 -11.29
N ASN A 132 -0.96 7.46 -10.80
CA ASN A 132 -0.89 8.93 -10.92
C ASN A 132 0.18 9.41 -11.92
N GLY A 133 0.66 8.50 -12.78
CA GLY A 133 1.53 8.79 -13.93
C GLY A 133 0.80 8.78 -15.27
N VAL A 134 -0.52 8.63 -15.27
CA VAL A 134 -1.36 8.57 -16.47
C VAL A 134 -2.64 9.38 -16.25
N ASP A 135 -3.02 10.22 -17.22
CA ASP A 135 -4.25 11.01 -17.18
C ASP A 135 -5.51 10.17 -17.50
N PRO A 136 -6.74 10.68 -17.24
CA PRO A 136 -7.98 9.94 -17.54
C PRO A 136 -8.18 9.56 -19.01
N SER A 137 -7.45 10.17 -19.95
CA SER A 137 -7.47 9.83 -21.38
C SER A 137 -6.41 8.77 -21.72
N TYR A 138 -5.78 8.17 -20.71
CA TYR A 138 -4.73 7.17 -20.83
C TYR A 138 -3.43 7.69 -21.46
N ASN A 139 -3.13 8.98 -21.30
CA ASN A 139 -1.84 9.56 -21.72
C ASN A 139 -0.84 9.59 -20.56
N PRO A 140 0.43 9.22 -20.78
CA PRO A 140 1.48 9.40 -19.78
C PRO A 140 1.65 10.87 -19.40
N VAL A 141 1.78 11.13 -18.10
CA VAL A 141 2.06 12.45 -17.53
C VAL A 141 3.13 12.33 -16.45
N GLU A 142 3.68 13.45 -16.00
CA GLU A 142 4.60 13.44 -14.87
C GLU A 142 3.86 13.03 -13.59
N TYR A 143 4.45 12.12 -12.81
CA TYR A 143 3.84 11.64 -11.58
C TYR A 143 3.57 12.77 -10.60
N GLY A 144 2.38 12.73 -9.98
CA GLY A 144 1.95 13.75 -9.01
C GLY A 144 1.35 15.01 -9.65
N THR A 145 1.35 15.13 -10.98
CA THR A 145 0.65 16.23 -11.68
C THR A 145 -0.84 15.96 -11.89
N THR A 146 -1.27 14.71 -11.70
CA THR A 146 -2.66 14.27 -11.79
C THR A 146 -3.07 13.50 -10.52
N ALA A 147 -4.37 13.25 -10.39
CA ALA A 147 -4.93 12.38 -9.37
C ALA A 147 -4.47 10.92 -9.57
N PHE A 148 -4.66 10.07 -8.55
CA PHE A 148 -4.59 8.63 -8.73
C PHE A 148 -5.83 8.16 -9.49
N ASN A 149 -5.63 7.77 -10.74
CA ASN A 149 -6.66 7.35 -11.67
C ASN A 149 -6.72 5.82 -11.71
N LEU A 150 -7.93 5.28 -11.54
CA LEU A 150 -8.22 3.86 -11.65
C LEU A 150 -8.73 3.55 -13.05
N PHE A 151 -8.16 2.50 -13.65
CA PHE A 151 -8.54 2.00 -14.96
C PHE A 151 -8.81 0.49 -14.91
N ILE A 152 -9.55 0.02 -15.90
CA ILE A 152 -9.48 -1.37 -16.34
C ILE A 152 -8.68 -1.43 -17.65
N PHE A 153 -7.65 -2.26 -17.68
CA PHE A 153 -6.84 -2.54 -18.86
C PHE A 153 -7.29 -3.83 -19.52
N ASP A 154 -7.48 -3.81 -20.83
CA ASP A 154 -7.74 -4.98 -21.66
C ASP A 154 -6.47 -5.34 -22.46
N PRO A 155 -5.78 -6.45 -22.11
CA PRO A 155 -4.61 -6.90 -22.85
C PRO A 155 -4.90 -7.30 -24.30
N GLY A 156 -6.14 -7.72 -24.60
CA GLY A 156 -6.52 -8.16 -25.94
C GLY A 156 -6.58 -7.02 -26.96
N THR A 157 -6.94 -5.82 -26.50
CA THR A 157 -7.01 -4.60 -27.31
C THR A 157 -5.90 -3.60 -27.00
N SER A 158 -5.07 -3.88 -25.98
CA SER A 158 -4.03 -2.98 -25.46
C SER A 158 -4.58 -1.59 -25.14
N SER A 159 -5.75 -1.54 -24.50
CA SER A 159 -6.45 -0.30 -24.18
C SER A 159 -6.84 -0.24 -22.71
N ALA A 160 -6.88 0.98 -22.17
CA ALA A 160 -7.36 1.24 -20.82
C ALA A 160 -8.66 2.05 -20.86
N THR A 161 -9.60 1.70 -19.98
CA THR A 161 -10.82 2.47 -19.74
C THR A 161 -10.75 3.11 -18.36
N TYR A 162 -10.84 4.44 -18.31
CA TYR A 162 -10.92 5.18 -17.06
C TYR A 162 -12.22 4.87 -16.30
N LEU A 163 -12.12 4.72 -14.98
CA LEU A 163 -13.25 4.38 -14.13
C LEU A 163 -13.53 5.43 -13.07
N ALA A 164 -12.47 5.89 -12.40
CA ALA A 164 -12.56 6.69 -11.20
C ALA A 164 -11.21 7.35 -10.85
N SER A 165 -11.20 8.32 -9.95
CA SER A 165 -10.00 8.95 -9.42
C SER A 165 -10.09 9.38 -7.96
N THR A 166 -8.94 9.63 -7.35
CA THR A 166 -8.79 10.26 -6.03
C THR A 166 -7.52 11.11 -6.00
N ILE A 167 -7.54 12.24 -5.30
CA ILE A 167 -6.35 13.11 -5.16
C ILE A 167 -5.30 12.56 -4.20
N SER A 168 -5.64 11.55 -3.39
CA SER A 168 -4.74 11.02 -2.36
C SER A 168 -5.07 9.58 -2.02
N LEU A 169 -4.03 8.80 -1.71
CA LEU A 169 -4.15 7.52 -1.02
C LEU A 169 -3.79 7.73 0.46
N THR A 170 -4.64 7.26 1.36
CA THR A 170 -4.30 7.23 2.79
C THR A 170 -3.37 6.06 3.02
N VAL A 171 -2.20 6.31 3.59
CA VAL A 171 -1.23 5.26 3.94
C VAL A 171 -1.10 5.18 5.46
N THR A 172 -1.14 3.98 5.99
CA THR A 172 -0.95 3.69 7.41
C THR A 172 0.14 2.65 7.57
N ALA A 173 1.15 2.96 8.36
CA ALA A 173 2.11 1.98 8.84
C ALA A 173 1.39 0.94 9.71
N ILE A 174 1.57 -0.33 9.38
CA ILE A 174 1.13 -1.44 10.22
C ILE A 174 2.41 -1.98 10.87
N PRO A 175 2.61 -1.75 12.19
CA PRO A 175 3.71 -2.39 12.89
C PRO A 175 3.58 -3.90 12.69
N ALA A 176 4.66 -4.55 12.26
CA ALA A 176 4.74 -6.00 12.35
C ALA A 176 4.37 -6.38 13.79
N PRO A 177 3.56 -7.43 14.03
CA PRO A 177 3.24 -7.83 15.39
C PRO A 177 4.55 -8.10 16.12
N ALA A 178 4.93 -7.17 17.00
CA ALA A 178 6.08 -7.29 17.87
C ALA A 178 5.80 -8.49 18.77
N THR A 179 6.27 -9.66 18.38
CA THR A 179 6.09 -10.88 19.15
C THR A 179 6.69 -10.68 20.52
N MET A 180 5.85 -10.54 21.54
CA MET A 180 6.04 -11.10 22.89
C MET A 180 7.37 -10.88 23.64
N LEU A 181 8.23 -9.94 23.23
CA LEU A 181 9.55 -9.75 23.84
C LEU A 181 9.52 -9.01 25.20
N ALA A 182 8.33 -8.62 25.68
CA ALA A 182 8.16 -8.02 27.01
C ALA A 182 8.19 -9.04 28.18
N PHE A 183 8.19 -10.36 27.93
CA PHE A 183 8.33 -11.35 29.03
C PHE A 183 9.79 -11.63 29.45
N ALA A 184 10.79 -11.07 28.78
CA ALA A 184 12.20 -11.35 29.05
C ALA A 184 12.91 -10.34 29.98
N LEU A 185 12.23 -9.30 30.47
CA LEU A 185 12.87 -8.23 31.28
C LEU A 185 12.19 -7.94 32.62
N LEU A 186 11.65 -8.96 33.28
CA LEU A 186 11.53 -8.89 34.75
C LEU A 186 12.86 -9.37 35.34
N PRO A 187 13.61 -8.52 36.05
CA PRO A 187 14.64 -9.03 36.94
C PRO A 187 13.88 -9.80 38.03
N ALA A 188 13.99 -11.14 38.02
CA ALA A 188 13.70 -11.92 39.21
C ALA A 188 14.79 -11.58 40.23
N ALA A 189 14.59 -10.44 40.90
CA ALA A 189 15.34 -10.03 42.05
C ALA A 189 15.31 -11.18 43.06
N ARG A 190 16.53 -11.65 43.37
CA ARG A 190 16.86 -12.45 44.54
C ARG A 190 15.86 -12.24 45.69
N ARG A 191 15.27 -13.33 46.16
CA ARG A 191 15.06 -13.48 47.61
C ARG A 191 15.55 -14.84 48.06
N ARG A 192 16.80 -14.83 48.55
CA ARG A 192 17.36 -15.85 49.44
C ARG A 192 16.53 -15.88 50.72
N GLN A 193 16.25 -17.10 51.18
CA GLN A 193 16.21 -17.58 52.57
C GLN A 193 15.47 -16.74 53.62
N ARG A 194 14.43 -17.33 54.22
CA ARG A 194 14.51 -17.98 55.54
C ARG A 194 13.39 -19.00 55.68
#